data_AF-A0ABD1QJR9-F1
#
_entry.id   AF-A0ABD1QJR9-F1
#
_cell.length_a   1.000
_cell.length_b   1.000
_cell.length_c   1.000
_cell.angle_alpha   90.00
_cell.angle_beta   90.00
_cell.angle_gamma   90.00
#
_symmetry.space_group_name_H-M   'P 1'
#
loop_
_entity.id
_entity.type
_entity.pdbx_description
1 polymer ?
#
loop_
_entity_poly.entity_id
_entity_poly.type
_entity_poly.pdbx_seq_one_letter_code
_entity_poly.pdbx_strand_id
1 'polypeptide(L)'
;MLILLFLIAISLKWAWGIVNWVWFRPRKIEKCLRAQGFSGNPYRLIYGDSKEMATVTKQANSKPIKLSDDIVPRALPFHHHIINKYGKNSFSWIGPTPRVYIMEPELIKEILINNNIFKKPTPNPLAKFLVCGLSGYEDEKWAKHRKIVNPAFYIEKLKHMIPAMHTSCIEMINEWEMLSSEKITIEIDVKPYLEDLTSDVISRTAFGSSYAQGKRIFRLQKEQAELTRRVLQSVYIPGWRFLPTKRNRRMKEINNQLRTLLEDIINQKQKAIKAGKDSADDDLLGILLKINLKEIKEQGNHKLGMSIDEVIEECKTFYFAGQESTSNLLSWTMLLLSIHPSW
;
A
#
# COMPACT_ATOMS: atom_id res chain seq x y z
N MET A 1 -27.22 8.02 -42.69
CA MET A 1 -27.02 6.55 -42.80
C MET A 1 -25.63 6.11 -42.36
N LEU A 2 -24.53 6.67 -42.91
CA LEU A 2 -23.15 6.29 -42.55
C LEU A 2 -22.80 6.47 -41.06
N ILE A 3 -23.22 7.58 -40.43
CA ILE A 3 -23.00 7.83 -38.99
C ILE A 3 -23.70 6.77 -38.12
N LEU A 4 -24.91 6.37 -38.49
CA LEU A 4 -25.67 5.36 -37.77
C LEU A 4 -24.99 3.98 -37.87
N LEU A 5 -24.54 3.58 -39.06
CA LEU A 5 -23.80 2.34 -39.26
C LEU A 5 -22.48 2.33 -38.49
N PHE A 6 -21.77 3.46 -38.45
CA PHE A 6 -20.55 3.62 -37.66
C PHE A 6 -20.80 3.47 -36.15
N LEU A 7 -21.86 4.10 -35.63
CA LEU A 7 -22.26 3.98 -34.22
C LEU A 7 -22.66 2.54 -33.86
N ILE A 8 -23.36 1.84 -34.77
CA ILE A 8 -23.71 0.42 -34.61
C ILE A 8 -22.45 -0.46 -34.60
N ALA A 9 -21.51 -0.23 -35.51
CA ALA A 9 -20.26 -0.98 -35.54
C ALA A 9 -19.44 -0.79 -34.24
N ILE A 10 -19.40 0.43 -33.71
CA ILE A 10 -18.79 0.73 -32.41
C ILE A 10 -19.53 -0.02 -31.30
N SER A 11 -20.85 0.07 -31.23
CA SER A 11 -21.62 -0.57 -30.15
C SER A 11 -21.48 -2.09 -30.15
N LEU A 12 -21.48 -2.72 -31.34
CA LEU A 12 -21.22 -4.15 -31.51
C LEU A 12 -19.80 -4.54 -31.07
N LYS A 13 -18.77 -3.75 -31.45
CA LYS A 13 -17.39 -3.98 -31.01
C LYS A 13 -17.26 -3.89 -29.49
N TRP A 14 -17.91 -2.92 -28.86
CA TRP A 14 -17.95 -2.76 -27.41
C TRP A 14 -18.68 -3.93 -26.73
N ALA A 15 -19.86 -4.30 -27.22
CA ALA A 15 -20.64 -5.43 -26.72
C ALA A 15 -19.84 -6.73 -26.80
N TRP A 16 -19.20 -7.00 -27.95
CA TRP A 16 -18.31 -8.15 -28.12
C TRP A 16 -17.12 -8.12 -27.15
N GLY A 17 -16.50 -6.96 -26.96
CA GLY A 17 -15.42 -6.78 -25.98
C GLY A 17 -15.86 -7.14 -24.56
N ILE A 18 -17.07 -6.73 -24.16
CA ILE A 18 -17.67 -7.06 -22.86
C ILE A 18 -17.94 -8.57 -22.75
N VAL A 19 -18.59 -9.17 -23.75
CA VAL A 19 -18.88 -10.62 -23.73
C VAL A 19 -17.58 -11.43 -23.69
N ASN A 20 -16.56 -11.04 -24.45
CA ASN A 20 -15.27 -11.70 -24.40
C ASN A 20 -14.60 -11.56 -23.03
N TRP A 21 -14.61 -10.36 -22.45
CA TRP A 21 -14.02 -10.09 -21.13
C TRP A 21 -14.73 -10.84 -19.99
N VAL A 22 -16.06 -10.89 -20.01
CA VAL A 22 -16.87 -11.44 -18.92
C VAL A 22 -17.15 -12.94 -19.08
N TRP A 23 -17.20 -13.47 -20.30
CA TRP A 23 -17.64 -14.86 -20.55
C TRP A 23 -16.55 -15.73 -21.17
N PHE A 24 -16.09 -15.40 -22.37
CA PHE A 24 -15.22 -16.29 -23.13
C PHE A 24 -13.81 -16.39 -22.56
N ARG A 25 -13.19 -15.26 -22.22
CA ARG A 25 -11.83 -15.23 -21.67
C ARG A 25 -11.71 -15.95 -20.33
N PRO A 26 -12.57 -15.71 -19.31
CA PRO A 26 -12.51 -16.44 -18.04
C PRO A 26 -12.62 -17.95 -18.24
N ARG A 27 -13.60 -18.42 -19.04
CA ARG A 27 -13.78 -19.85 -19.32
C ARG A 27 -12.59 -20.49 -20.03
N LYS A 28 -11.97 -19.77 -20.99
CA LYS A 28 -10.76 -20.25 -21.67
C LYS A 28 -9.59 -20.39 -20.70
N ILE A 29 -9.37 -19.39 -19.84
CA ILE A 29 -8.30 -19.43 -18.85
C ILE A 29 -8.55 -20.52 -17.81
N GLU A 30 -9.80 -20.70 -17.36
CA GLU A 30 -10.17 -21.77 -16.43
C GLU A 30 -9.77 -23.15 -16.98
N LYS A 31 -10.10 -23.44 -18.24
CA LYS A 31 -9.71 -24.69 -18.89
C LYS A 31 -8.18 -24.86 -18.93
N CYS A 32 -7.45 -23.79 -19.23
CA CYS A 32 -5.99 -23.78 -19.25
C CYS A 32 -5.39 -24.08 -17.89
N LEU A 33 -5.87 -23.42 -16.83
CA LEU A 33 -5.42 -23.63 -15.45
C LEU A 33 -5.67 -25.06 -15.00
N ARG A 34 -6.86 -25.60 -15.27
CA ARG A 34 -7.20 -27.00 -14.93
C ARG A 34 -6.33 -28.00 -15.67
N ALA A 35 -6.04 -27.76 -16.96
CA ALA A 35 -5.13 -28.60 -17.73
C ALA A 35 -3.68 -28.56 -17.21
N GLN A 36 -3.27 -27.47 -16.56
CA GLN A 36 -1.97 -27.31 -15.90
C GLN A 36 -1.93 -27.85 -14.47
N GLY A 37 -3.01 -28.50 -14.00
CA GLY A 37 -3.07 -29.10 -12.66
C GLY A 37 -3.53 -28.16 -11.55
N PHE A 38 -3.96 -26.93 -11.88
CA PHE A 38 -4.53 -26.02 -10.88
C PHE A 38 -5.99 -26.32 -10.60
N SER A 39 -6.37 -26.26 -9.33
CA SER A 39 -7.74 -26.51 -8.87
C SER A 39 -8.36 -25.29 -8.19
N GLY A 40 -9.65 -25.05 -8.39
CA GLY A 40 -10.31 -23.86 -7.86
C GLY A 40 -11.80 -23.88 -8.10
N ASN A 41 -12.50 -22.93 -7.48
CA ASN A 41 -13.92 -22.70 -7.72
C ASN A 41 -14.16 -22.42 -9.22
N PRO A 42 -15.26 -22.95 -9.81
CA PRO A 42 -15.60 -22.63 -11.18
C PRO A 42 -15.94 -21.15 -11.34
N TYR A 43 -15.65 -20.57 -12.51
CA TYR A 43 -15.92 -19.16 -12.74
C TYR A 43 -17.40 -18.81 -12.61
N ARG A 44 -17.71 -17.83 -11.75
CA ARG A 44 -19.05 -17.24 -11.59
C ARG A 44 -19.14 -15.90 -12.31
N LEU A 45 -20.18 -15.71 -13.10
CA LEU A 45 -20.34 -14.56 -13.99
C LEU A 45 -20.17 -13.22 -13.26
N ILE A 46 -19.34 -12.34 -13.82
CA ILE A 46 -18.98 -10.98 -13.34
C ILE A 46 -18.21 -10.97 -12.02
N TYR A 47 -18.69 -11.68 -10.99
CA TYR A 47 -18.21 -11.56 -9.62
C TYR A 47 -17.11 -12.54 -9.25
N GLY A 48 -17.01 -13.68 -9.92
CA GLY A 48 -16.13 -14.76 -9.48
C GLY A 48 -16.41 -15.14 -8.03
N ASP A 49 -15.36 -15.20 -7.22
CA ASP A 49 -15.43 -15.49 -5.78
C ASP A 49 -15.52 -14.23 -4.91
N SER A 50 -15.58 -13.03 -5.49
CA SER A 50 -15.44 -11.78 -4.73
C SER A 50 -16.52 -11.59 -3.65
N LYS A 51 -17.76 -12.05 -3.90
CA LYS A 51 -18.84 -12.04 -2.89
C LYS A 51 -18.58 -13.00 -1.75
N GLU A 52 -18.09 -14.21 -2.06
CA GLU A 52 -17.76 -15.24 -1.08
C GLU A 52 -16.58 -14.80 -0.21
N MET A 53 -15.54 -14.25 -0.84
CA MET A 53 -14.40 -13.65 -0.15
C MET A 53 -14.86 -12.57 0.85
N ALA A 54 -15.72 -11.64 0.43
CA ALA A 54 -16.24 -10.59 1.32
C ALA A 54 -17.04 -11.18 2.51
N THR A 55 -17.88 -12.17 2.27
CA THR A 55 -18.68 -12.85 3.32
C THR A 55 -17.79 -13.57 4.32
N VAL A 56 -16.85 -14.38 3.83
CA VAL A 56 -15.92 -15.16 4.66
C VAL A 56 -15.02 -14.23 5.48
N THR A 57 -14.51 -13.15 4.88
CA THR A 57 -13.75 -12.13 5.63
C THR A 57 -14.60 -11.46 6.71
N LYS A 58 -15.87 -11.13 6.42
CA LYS A 58 -16.76 -10.52 7.43
C LYS A 58 -17.02 -11.48 8.60
N GLN A 59 -17.25 -12.76 8.33
CA GLN A 59 -17.47 -13.78 9.35
C GLN A 59 -16.23 -14.02 10.22
N ALA A 60 -15.04 -14.10 9.62
CA ALA A 60 -13.79 -14.19 10.36
C ALA A 60 -13.57 -12.95 11.24
N ASN A 61 -13.88 -11.76 10.71
CA ASN A 61 -13.77 -10.50 11.43
C ASN A 61 -14.75 -10.34 12.61
N SER A 62 -15.91 -11.01 12.57
CA SER A 62 -16.89 -10.95 13.66
C SER A 62 -16.56 -11.83 14.85
N LYS A 63 -15.59 -12.74 14.72
CA LYS A 63 -15.21 -13.68 15.78
C LYS A 63 -13.90 -13.24 16.44
N PRO A 64 -13.80 -13.34 17.79
CA PRO A 64 -12.52 -13.17 18.46
C PRO A 64 -11.57 -14.34 18.09
N ILE A 65 -10.28 -14.13 18.34
CA ILE A 65 -9.23 -15.14 18.20
C ILE A 65 -8.47 -15.21 19.53
N LYS A 66 -8.05 -16.40 19.97
CA LYS A 66 -7.19 -16.55 21.16
C LYS A 66 -5.73 -16.27 20.81
N LEU A 67 -4.93 -15.95 21.82
CA LEU A 67 -3.50 -15.65 21.64
C LEU A 67 -2.70 -16.84 21.07
N SER A 68 -3.15 -18.07 21.32
CA SER A 68 -2.51 -19.31 20.84
C SER A 68 -3.05 -19.83 19.51
N ASP A 69 -4.10 -19.22 18.96
CA ASP A 69 -4.74 -19.72 17.75
C ASP A 69 -3.91 -19.40 16.51
N ASP A 70 -4.01 -20.24 15.49
CA ASP A 70 -3.45 -19.93 14.16
C ASP A 70 -4.09 -18.64 13.62
N ILE A 71 -3.25 -17.67 13.26
CA ILE A 71 -3.66 -16.37 12.72
C ILE A 71 -4.15 -16.46 11.28
N VAL A 72 -3.73 -17.47 10.51
CA VAL A 72 -4.01 -17.55 9.06
C VAL A 72 -5.52 -17.61 8.75
N PRO A 73 -6.34 -18.46 9.43
CA PRO A 73 -7.80 -18.45 9.27
C PRO A 73 -8.46 -17.12 9.63
N ARG A 74 -7.80 -16.25 10.41
CA ARG A 74 -8.33 -14.94 10.82
C ARG A 74 -7.90 -13.82 9.87
N ALA A 75 -6.63 -13.81 9.46
CA ALA A 75 -6.04 -12.78 8.62
C ALA A 75 -6.36 -12.98 7.13
N LEU A 76 -6.32 -14.22 6.64
CA LEU A 76 -6.53 -14.56 5.23
C LEU A 76 -7.59 -15.68 5.07
N PRO A 77 -8.80 -15.51 5.62
CA PRO A 77 -9.78 -16.58 5.79
C PRO A 77 -10.18 -17.24 4.46
N PHE A 78 -10.41 -16.43 3.41
CA PHE A 78 -10.78 -16.94 2.10
C PHE A 78 -9.63 -17.70 1.41
N HIS A 79 -8.40 -17.20 1.54
CA HIS A 79 -7.22 -17.85 0.94
C HIS A 79 -6.94 -19.18 1.62
N HIS A 80 -6.98 -19.19 2.96
CA HIS A 80 -6.87 -20.39 3.76
C HIS A 80 -7.94 -21.43 3.37
N HIS A 81 -9.19 -21.00 3.20
CA HIS A 81 -10.27 -21.88 2.76
C HIS A 81 -10.00 -22.50 1.38
N ILE A 82 -9.59 -21.69 0.39
CA ILE A 82 -9.30 -22.18 -0.97
C ILE A 82 -8.13 -23.15 -0.98
N ILE A 83 -7.04 -22.83 -0.28
CA ILE A 83 -5.83 -23.67 -0.20
C ILE A 83 -6.14 -24.99 0.50
N ASN A 84 -6.89 -24.99 1.60
CA ASN A 84 -7.27 -26.24 2.28
C ASN A 84 -8.19 -27.12 1.42
N LYS A 85 -9.07 -26.50 0.62
CA LYS A 85 -10.04 -27.21 -0.23
C LYS A 85 -9.41 -27.79 -1.50
N TYR A 86 -8.47 -27.07 -2.11
CA TYR A 86 -7.94 -27.40 -3.44
C TYR A 86 -6.44 -27.70 -3.48
N GLY A 87 -5.74 -27.54 -2.35
CA GLY A 87 -4.30 -27.74 -2.24
C GLY A 87 -3.47 -26.52 -2.62
N LYS A 88 -2.14 -26.73 -2.65
CA LYS A 88 -1.13 -25.69 -2.90
C LYS A 88 -1.24 -25.07 -4.30
N ASN A 89 -1.49 -25.91 -5.31
CA ASN A 89 -1.73 -25.49 -6.70
C ASN A 89 -3.20 -25.14 -6.90
N SER A 90 -3.64 -24.04 -6.28
CA SER A 90 -5.03 -23.60 -6.35
C SER A 90 -5.19 -22.23 -6.98
N PHE A 91 -6.43 -21.90 -7.38
CA PHE A 91 -6.78 -20.57 -7.86
C PHE A 91 -8.17 -20.14 -7.39
N SER A 92 -8.38 -18.82 -7.37
CA SER A 92 -9.67 -18.18 -7.10
C SER A 92 -9.97 -17.10 -8.14
N TRP A 93 -11.18 -16.54 -8.11
CA TRP A 93 -11.62 -15.50 -9.04
C TRP A 93 -11.86 -14.16 -8.36
N ILE A 94 -11.19 -13.12 -8.85
CA ILE A 94 -11.51 -11.73 -8.53
C ILE A 94 -12.18 -11.10 -9.75
N GLY A 95 -13.51 -11.08 -9.71
CA GLY A 95 -14.31 -10.81 -10.89
C GLY A 95 -13.96 -11.78 -12.03
N PRO A 96 -13.78 -11.31 -13.28
CA PRO A 96 -13.39 -12.15 -14.42
C PRO A 96 -11.88 -12.47 -14.47
N THR A 97 -11.10 -12.10 -13.46
CA THR A 97 -9.64 -12.32 -13.44
C THR A 97 -9.28 -13.40 -12.43
N PRO A 98 -8.61 -14.49 -12.83
CA PRO A 98 -8.17 -15.50 -11.90
C PRO A 98 -6.96 -15.02 -11.09
N ARG A 99 -6.83 -15.53 -9.87
CA ARG A 99 -5.69 -15.39 -8.97
C ARG A 99 -5.17 -16.78 -8.64
N VAL A 100 -3.97 -17.06 -9.11
CA VAL A 100 -3.29 -18.33 -8.85
C VAL A 100 -2.50 -18.20 -7.55
N TYR A 101 -2.57 -19.23 -6.71
CA TYR A 101 -1.77 -19.36 -5.51
C TYR A 101 -0.56 -20.22 -5.83
N ILE A 102 0.63 -19.67 -5.55
CA ILE A 102 1.92 -20.32 -5.75
C ILE A 102 2.57 -20.42 -4.38
N MET A 103 2.91 -21.64 -3.96
CA MET A 103 3.44 -21.91 -2.62
C MET A 103 4.82 -22.56 -2.64
N GLU A 104 5.31 -22.93 -3.81
CA GLU A 104 6.62 -23.53 -4.04
C GLU A 104 7.70 -22.44 -3.99
N PRO A 105 8.69 -22.52 -3.07
CA PRO A 105 9.71 -21.47 -2.90
C PRO A 105 10.47 -21.12 -4.17
N GLU A 106 10.80 -22.12 -5.01
CA GLU A 106 11.52 -21.90 -6.27
C GLU A 106 10.69 -21.07 -7.27
N LEU A 107 9.39 -21.34 -7.36
CA LEU A 107 8.49 -20.56 -8.23
C LEU A 107 8.27 -19.15 -7.69
N ILE A 108 8.14 -18.99 -6.36
CA ILE A 108 8.05 -17.67 -5.73
C ILE A 108 9.31 -16.85 -6.05
N LYS A 109 10.49 -17.45 -5.91
CA LYS A 109 11.76 -16.82 -6.26
C LYS A 109 11.82 -16.41 -7.72
N GLU A 110 11.44 -17.30 -8.64
CA GLU A 110 11.39 -17.00 -10.08
C GLU A 110 10.46 -15.82 -10.38
N ILE A 111 9.26 -15.79 -9.78
CA ILE A 111 8.29 -14.71 -9.94
C ILE A 111 8.85 -13.38 -9.45
N LEU A 112 9.50 -13.37 -8.27
CA LEU A 112 10.03 -12.15 -7.65
C LEU A 112 11.27 -11.60 -8.38
N ILE A 113 12.09 -12.46 -8.99
CA ILE A 113 13.26 -12.05 -9.78
C ILE A 113 12.83 -11.55 -11.16
N ASN A 114 11.88 -12.22 -11.82
CA ASN A 114 11.45 -11.92 -13.19
C ASN A 114 10.35 -10.85 -13.25
N ASN A 115 10.59 -9.69 -12.64
CA ASN A 115 9.65 -8.57 -12.57
C ASN A 115 9.28 -7.95 -13.96
N ASN A 116 10.02 -8.25 -15.02
CA ASN A 116 9.68 -7.87 -16.40
C ASN A 116 8.49 -8.67 -16.94
N ILE A 117 8.32 -9.91 -16.47
CA ILE A 117 7.23 -10.82 -16.86
C ILE A 117 6.08 -10.71 -15.87
N PHE A 118 6.39 -10.73 -14.57
CA PHE A 118 5.41 -10.71 -13.50
C PHE A 118 5.21 -9.30 -12.95
N LYS A 119 4.21 -8.61 -13.48
CA LYS A 119 3.81 -7.26 -13.05
C LYS A 119 2.88 -7.27 -11.86
N LYS A 120 2.94 -6.24 -11.02
CA LYS A 120 2.02 -6.06 -9.89
C LYS A 120 0.58 -5.95 -10.40
N PRO A 121 -0.37 -6.67 -9.78
CA PRO A 121 -1.76 -6.60 -10.20
C PRO A 121 -2.36 -5.21 -9.91
N THR A 122 -3.11 -4.65 -10.87
CA THR A 122 -3.83 -3.39 -10.68
C THR A 122 -5.35 -3.61 -10.63
N PRO A 123 -5.90 -4.19 -9.55
CA PRO A 123 -7.30 -4.63 -9.52
C PRO A 123 -8.31 -3.48 -9.60
N ASN A 124 -7.99 -2.29 -9.07
CA ASN A 124 -8.84 -1.12 -9.17
C ASN A 124 -8.00 0.17 -9.28
N PRO A 125 -8.24 1.03 -10.30
CA PRO A 125 -7.50 2.28 -10.47
C PRO A 125 -7.59 3.25 -9.29
N LEU A 126 -8.68 3.21 -8.50
CA LEU A 126 -8.86 4.08 -7.34
C LEU A 126 -7.90 3.72 -6.18
N ALA A 127 -7.36 2.50 -6.17
CA ALA A 127 -6.38 2.09 -5.15
C ALA A 127 -5.09 2.92 -5.22
N LYS A 128 -4.78 3.51 -6.40
CA LYS A 128 -3.63 4.40 -6.58
C LYS A 128 -3.72 5.70 -5.77
N PHE A 129 -4.92 6.07 -5.29
CA PHE A 129 -5.08 7.22 -4.41
C PHE A 129 -4.46 7.00 -3.03
N LEU A 130 -4.36 5.75 -2.56
CA LEU A 130 -3.68 5.43 -1.31
C LEU A 130 -2.17 5.65 -1.45
N VAL A 131 -1.55 4.86 -2.32
CA VAL A 131 -0.13 4.96 -2.66
C VAL A 131 0.05 4.62 -4.14
N CYS A 132 0.93 5.38 -4.79
CA CYS A 132 1.51 5.02 -6.08
C CYS A 132 3.01 4.83 -5.87
N GLY A 133 3.84 5.85 -6.11
CA GLY A 133 5.29 5.84 -5.81
C GLY A 133 6.02 4.55 -6.21
N LEU A 134 7.11 4.23 -5.54
CA LEU A 134 7.83 2.98 -5.71
C LEU A 134 6.96 1.72 -5.57
N SER A 135 5.93 1.78 -4.71
CA SER A 135 5.02 0.65 -4.49
C SER A 135 4.21 0.29 -5.74
N GLY A 136 3.83 1.29 -6.54
CA GLY A 136 2.94 1.15 -7.70
C GLY A 136 3.61 1.33 -9.06
N TYR A 137 4.84 1.85 -9.12
CA TYR A 137 5.60 1.93 -10.38
C TYR A 137 6.18 0.58 -10.80
N GLU A 138 6.42 0.48 -12.10
CA GLU A 138 6.99 -0.68 -12.80
C GLU A 138 8.07 -0.21 -13.79
N ASP A 139 8.89 -1.15 -14.26
CA ASP A 139 9.83 -0.97 -15.39
C ASP A 139 10.80 0.21 -15.18
N GLU A 140 11.11 0.94 -16.25
CA GLU A 140 12.02 2.09 -16.26
C GLU A 140 11.63 3.15 -15.24
N LYS A 141 10.33 3.37 -15.03
CA LYS A 141 9.85 4.34 -14.04
C LYS A 141 10.21 3.90 -12.63
N TRP A 142 10.00 2.63 -12.30
CA TRP A 142 10.44 2.08 -11.02
C TRP A 142 11.95 2.15 -10.86
N ALA A 143 12.71 1.74 -11.88
CA ALA A 143 14.18 1.72 -11.83
C ALA A 143 14.76 3.13 -11.59
N LYS A 144 14.23 4.13 -12.30
CA LYS A 144 14.58 5.55 -12.12
C LYS A 144 14.32 6.02 -10.69
N HIS A 145 13.10 5.82 -10.19
CA HIS A 145 12.74 6.26 -8.84
C HIS A 145 13.57 5.53 -7.78
N ARG A 146 13.80 4.23 -7.95
CA ARG A 146 14.58 3.41 -7.01
C ARG A 146 16.03 3.88 -6.95
N LYS A 147 16.64 4.22 -8.09
CA LYS A 147 17.98 4.81 -8.16
C LYS A 147 18.07 6.12 -7.36
N ILE A 148 17.09 7.00 -7.50
CA ILE A 148 17.09 8.33 -6.84
C ILE A 148 16.84 8.19 -5.33
N VAL A 149 15.95 7.29 -4.92
CA VAL A 149 15.54 7.11 -3.52
C VAL A 149 16.57 6.32 -2.70
N ASN A 150 17.17 5.26 -3.26
CA ASN A 150 18.03 4.32 -2.53
C ASN A 150 19.14 4.96 -1.67
N PRO A 151 19.87 6.01 -2.13
CA PRO A 151 20.97 6.56 -1.36
C PRO A 151 20.55 7.15 -0.01
N ALA A 152 19.28 7.57 0.13
CA ALA A 152 18.76 8.04 1.41
C ALA A 152 18.59 6.92 2.46
N PHE A 153 18.63 5.66 2.02
CA PHE A 153 18.57 4.47 2.88
C PHE A 153 19.94 3.81 3.10
N TYR A 154 21.03 4.48 2.73
CA TYR A 154 22.38 4.00 3.07
C TYR A 154 22.67 4.18 4.56
N ILE A 155 23.46 3.27 5.12
CA ILE A 155 23.75 3.23 6.56
C ILE A 155 24.28 4.56 7.10
N GLU A 156 25.10 5.27 6.32
CA GLU A 156 25.63 6.58 6.68
C GLU A 156 24.52 7.61 6.86
N LYS A 157 23.48 7.59 6.01
CA LYS A 157 22.33 8.48 6.11
C LYS A 157 21.39 8.05 7.24
N LEU A 158 21.14 6.76 7.39
CA LEU A 158 20.31 6.22 8.47
C LEU A 158 20.85 6.55 9.87
N LYS A 159 22.17 6.59 10.06
CA LYS A 159 22.79 6.98 11.34
C LYS A 159 22.37 8.38 11.81
N HIS A 160 22.13 9.32 10.89
CA HIS A 160 21.68 10.67 11.23
C HIS A 160 20.23 10.70 11.74
N MET A 161 19.44 9.67 11.43
CA MET A 161 18.03 9.56 11.84
C MET A 161 17.86 8.93 13.23
N ILE A 162 18.86 8.21 13.74
CA ILE A 162 18.80 7.50 15.04
C ILE A 162 18.44 8.43 16.21
N PRO A 163 19.03 9.62 16.37
CA PRO A 163 18.68 10.51 17.47
C PRO A 163 17.19 10.86 17.50
N ALA A 164 16.60 11.13 16.34
CA ALA A 164 15.16 11.42 16.23
C ALA A 164 14.31 10.21 16.63
N MET A 165 14.69 9.00 16.20
CA MET A 165 14.00 7.76 16.61
C MET A 165 14.05 7.57 18.13
N HIS A 166 15.23 7.77 18.72
CA HIS A 166 15.43 7.67 20.15
C HIS A 166 14.55 8.66 20.91
N THR A 167 14.52 9.93 20.49
CA THR A 167 13.67 10.94 21.13
C THR A 167 12.19 10.55 21.09
N SER A 168 11.67 10.08 19.95
CA SER A 168 10.29 9.61 19.86
C SER A 168 9.99 8.46 20.82
N CYS A 169 10.92 7.51 20.98
CA CYS A 169 10.78 6.40 21.94
C CYS A 169 10.74 6.90 23.39
N ILE A 170 11.66 7.79 23.77
CA ILE A 170 11.73 8.35 25.12
C ILE A 170 10.47 9.14 25.47
N GLU A 171 9.95 9.95 24.54
CA GLU A 171 8.71 10.71 24.76
C GLU A 171 7.52 9.78 25.06
N MET A 172 7.37 8.67 24.32
CA MET A 172 6.33 7.67 24.58
C MET A 172 6.52 6.97 25.94
N ILE A 173 7.76 6.61 26.28
CA ILE A 173 8.06 5.96 27.57
C ILE A 173 7.74 6.90 28.73
N ASN A 174 8.15 8.17 28.64
CA ASN A 174 7.85 9.18 29.66
C ASN A 174 6.33 9.35 29.84
N GLU A 175 5.54 9.29 28.76
CA GLU A 175 4.08 9.32 28.84
C GLU A 175 3.54 8.12 29.63
N TRP A 176 4.07 6.92 29.39
CA TRP A 176 3.70 5.72 30.17
C TRP A 176 4.13 5.81 31.64
N GLU A 177 5.32 6.35 31.92
CA GLU A 177 5.80 6.56 33.28
C GLU A 177 4.89 7.53 34.06
N MET A 178 4.45 8.62 33.42
CA MET A 178 3.48 9.54 34.04
C MET A 178 2.15 8.87 34.36
N LEU A 179 1.65 7.99 33.49
CA LEU A 179 0.45 7.20 33.75
C LEU A 179 0.63 6.20 34.90
N SER A 180 1.86 5.73 35.13
CA SER A 180 2.20 4.79 36.21
C SER A 180 2.47 5.46 37.56
N SER A 181 2.62 6.79 37.61
CA SER A 181 3.10 7.53 38.79
C SER A 181 2.29 7.33 40.08
N GLU A 182 1.05 6.85 39.97
CA GLU A 182 0.16 6.58 41.12
C GLU A 182 -0.12 5.07 41.37
N LYS A 183 0.41 4.16 40.55
CA LYS A 183 0.05 2.72 40.57
C LYS A 183 1.23 1.78 40.34
N ILE A 184 1.27 0.69 41.10
CA ILE A 184 2.28 -0.40 40.96
C ILE A 184 2.13 -1.16 39.64
N THR A 185 0.90 -1.28 39.12
CA THR A 185 0.61 -1.94 37.84
C THR A 185 -0.47 -1.15 37.10
N ILE A 186 -0.28 -0.99 35.79
CA ILE A 186 -1.26 -0.35 34.90
C ILE A 186 -1.51 -1.23 33.67
N GLU A 187 -2.75 -1.23 33.20
CA GLU A 187 -3.14 -1.85 31.94
C GLU A 187 -3.19 -0.76 30.86
N ILE A 188 -2.51 -0.98 29.73
CA ILE A 188 -2.43 -0.02 28.63
C ILE A 188 -2.77 -0.73 27.32
N ASP A 189 -3.68 -0.14 26.53
CA ASP A 189 -3.79 -0.46 25.11
C ASP A 189 -2.60 0.19 24.39
N VAL A 190 -1.59 -0.61 24.05
CA VAL A 190 -0.33 -0.13 23.47
C VAL A 190 -0.47 0.30 22.01
N LYS A 191 -1.51 -0.15 21.29
CA LYS A 191 -1.62 0.07 19.84
C LYS A 191 -1.68 1.56 19.47
N PRO A 192 -2.51 2.41 20.11
CA PRO A 192 -2.52 3.84 19.83
C PRO A 192 -1.15 4.51 20.04
N TYR A 193 -0.43 4.14 21.09
CA TYR A 193 0.91 4.67 21.37
C TYR A 193 1.93 4.25 20.31
N LEU A 194 1.89 3.01 19.85
CA LEU A 194 2.76 2.53 18.77
C LEU A 194 2.40 3.16 17.40
N GLU A 195 1.12 3.41 17.15
CA GLU A 195 0.68 4.19 15.98
C GLU A 195 1.21 5.63 16.04
N ASP A 196 1.18 6.28 17.20
CA ASP A 196 1.69 7.64 17.40
C ASP A 196 3.24 7.68 17.38
N LEU A 197 3.92 6.71 17.98
CA LEU A 197 5.38 6.56 17.97
C LEU A 197 5.90 6.45 16.53
N THR A 198 5.37 5.51 15.76
CA THR A 198 5.84 5.30 14.38
C THR A 198 5.49 6.47 13.47
N SER A 199 4.38 7.17 13.73
CA SER A 199 4.02 8.43 13.08
C SER A 199 5.03 9.53 13.35
N ASP A 200 5.45 9.68 14.61
CA ASP A 200 6.41 10.68 15.02
C ASP A 200 7.80 10.37 14.44
N VAL A 201 8.25 9.11 14.55
CA VAL A 201 9.51 8.64 13.98
C VAL A 201 9.61 8.97 12.49
N ILE A 202 8.63 8.58 11.68
CA ILE A 202 8.70 8.86 10.23
C ILE A 202 8.56 10.37 9.95
N SER A 203 7.80 11.12 10.74
CA SER A 203 7.65 12.58 10.55
C SER A 203 8.95 13.35 10.84
N ARG A 204 9.71 12.94 11.85
CA ARG A 204 11.02 13.51 12.19
C ARG A 204 12.09 13.08 11.20
N THR A 205 12.20 11.77 10.96
CA THR A 205 13.32 11.18 10.19
C THR A 205 13.18 11.35 8.69
N ALA A 206 11.95 11.36 8.15
CA ALA A 206 11.75 11.48 6.71
C ALA A 206 11.43 12.90 6.23
N PHE A 207 10.88 13.76 7.09
CA PHE A 207 10.32 15.04 6.65
C PHE A 207 10.80 16.26 7.45
N GLY A 208 11.59 16.06 8.52
CA GLY A 208 12.10 17.15 9.36
C GLY A 208 10.99 18.02 9.96
N SER A 209 9.76 17.48 10.04
CA SER A 209 8.53 18.26 10.21
C SER A 209 8.02 18.26 11.64
N SER A 210 7.10 19.18 11.95
CA SER A 210 6.37 19.16 13.22
C SER A 210 5.33 18.03 13.21
N TYR A 211 5.29 17.27 14.31
CA TYR A 211 4.37 16.17 14.57
C TYR A 211 2.89 16.49 14.20
N ALA A 212 2.47 17.75 14.33
CA ALA A 212 1.10 18.18 14.03
C ALA A 212 0.69 18.03 12.54
N GLN A 213 1.57 18.39 11.60
CA GLN A 213 1.28 18.25 10.16
C GLN A 213 1.23 16.77 9.75
N GLY A 214 2.18 15.97 10.27
CA GLY A 214 2.19 14.52 10.11
C GLY A 214 0.88 13.88 10.58
N LYS A 215 0.38 14.26 11.77
CA LYS A 215 -0.89 13.73 12.31
C LYS A 215 -2.08 13.92 11.38
N ARG A 216 -2.15 15.04 10.64
CA ARG A 216 -3.21 15.25 9.63
C ARG A 216 -3.04 14.32 8.43
N ILE A 217 -1.82 14.15 7.93
CA ILE A 217 -1.49 13.25 6.82
C ILE A 217 -1.88 11.81 7.16
N PHE A 218 -1.49 11.31 8.35
CA PHE A 218 -1.80 9.94 8.78
C PHE A 218 -3.30 9.69 8.93
N ARG A 219 -4.04 10.63 9.50
CA ARG A 219 -5.52 10.52 9.61
C ARG A 219 -6.16 10.39 8.23
N LEU A 220 -5.73 11.20 7.26
CA LEU A 220 -6.21 11.13 5.88
C LEU A 220 -5.81 9.82 5.20
N GLN A 221 -4.57 9.35 5.38
CA GLN A 221 -4.12 8.07 4.82
C GLN A 221 -4.83 6.87 5.43
N LYS A 222 -5.12 6.86 6.74
CA LYS A 222 -5.90 5.82 7.42
C LYS A 222 -7.32 5.73 6.85
N GLU A 223 -7.97 6.87 6.64
CA GLU A 223 -9.28 6.91 5.97
C GLU A 223 -9.18 6.42 4.52
N GLN A 224 -8.16 6.86 3.79
CA GLN A 224 -7.90 6.44 2.41
C GLN A 224 -7.65 4.93 2.29
N ALA A 225 -6.97 4.33 3.27
CA ALA A 225 -6.68 2.90 3.33
C ALA A 225 -7.97 2.09 3.52
N GLU A 226 -8.84 2.53 4.43
CA GLU A 226 -10.14 1.89 4.67
C GLU A 226 -11.05 1.99 3.42
N LEU A 227 -11.09 3.14 2.74
CA LEU A 227 -11.82 3.29 1.49
C LEU A 227 -11.23 2.39 0.38
N THR A 228 -9.91 2.31 0.29
CA THR A 228 -9.19 1.47 -0.67
C THR A 228 -9.47 -0.01 -0.42
N ARG A 229 -9.47 -0.46 0.84
CA ARG A 229 -9.83 -1.83 1.24
C ARG A 229 -11.23 -2.20 0.72
N ARG A 230 -12.23 -1.32 0.89
CA ARG A 230 -13.59 -1.55 0.37
C ARG A 230 -13.65 -1.64 -1.14
N VAL A 231 -12.80 -0.88 -1.84
CA VAL A 231 -12.71 -0.90 -3.29
C VAL A 231 -12.09 -2.23 -3.76
N LEU A 232 -11.02 -2.68 -3.11
CA LEU A 232 -10.31 -3.93 -3.44
C LEU A 232 -11.15 -5.20 -3.15
N GLN A 233 -12.10 -5.12 -2.22
CA GLN A 233 -13.08 -6.18 -1.95
C GLN A 233 -14.24 -6.23 -2.95
N SER A 234 -14.28 -5.31 -3.92
CA SER A 234 -15.33 -5.24 -4.95
C SER A 234 -14.76 -5.44 -6.35
N VAL A 235 -15.56 -6.04 -7.25
CA VAL A 235 -15.15 -6.16 -8.65
C VAL A 235 -15.12 -4.79 -9.31
N TYR A 236 -13.99 -4.46 -9.91
CA TYR A 236 -13.88 -3.26 -10.73
C TYR A 236 -14.55 -3.47 -12.08
N ILE A 237 -15.54 -2.63 -12.37
CA ILE A 237 -16.13 -2.53 -13.70
C ILE A 237 -15.47 -1.35 -14.43
N PRO A 238 -14.92 -1.55 -15.64
CA PRO A 238 -14.31 -0.48 -16.42
C PRO A 238 -15.21 0.78 -16.51
N GLY A 239 -14.60 1.95 -16.31
CA GLY A 239 -15.32 3.24 -16.32
C GLY A 239 -15.92 3.65 -14.97
N TRP A 240 -16.17 2.73 -14.04
CA TRP A 240 -16.80 3.06 -12.74
C TRP A 240 -15.98 4.00 -11.86
N ARG A 241 -14.67 4.14 -12.12
CA ARG A 241 -13.80 5.11 -11.44
C ARG A 241 -14.25 6.57 -11.67
N PHE A 242 -14.97 6.85 -12.76
CA PHE A 242 -15.44 8.18 -13.12
C PHE A 242 -16.83 8.49 -12.57
N LEU A 243 -17.55 7.47 -12.07
CA LEU A 243 -18.86 7.67 -11.47
C LEU A 243 -18.72 8.47 -10.16
N PRO A 244 -19.52 9.51 -9.96
CA PRO A 244 -19.39 10.43 -8.83
C PRO A 244 -20.04 9.87 -7.56
N THR A 245 -19.73 8.62 -7.21
CA THR A 245 -20.22 7.99 -5.97
C THR A 245 -19.64 8.69 -4.73
N LYS A 246 -20.34 8.63 -3.59
CA LYS A 246 -19.86 9.22 -2.32
C LYS A 246 -18.43 8.75 -1.98
N ARG A 247 -18.16 7.45 -2.15
CA ARG A 247 -16.83 6.84 -1.95
C ARG A 247 -15.78 7.43 -2.89
N ASN A 248 -16.05 7.46 -4.19
CA ASN A 248 -15.07 7.94 -5.18
C ASN A 248 -14.77 9.44 -5.00
N ARG A 249 -15.81 10.24 -4.72
CA ARG A 249 -15.67 11.67 -4.40
C ARG A 249 -14.78 11.86 -3.17
N ARG A 250 -15.04 11.12 -2.08
CA ARG A 250 -14.25 11.22 -0.85
C ARG A 250 -12.79 10.80 -1.07
N MET A 251 -12.53 9.70 -1.78
CA MET A 251 -11.15 9.28 -2.10
C MET A 251 -10.40 10.35 -2.91
N LYS A 252 -11.08 11.00 -3.86
CA LYS A 252 -10.49 12.09 -4.65
C LYS A 252 -10.21 13.32 -3.80
N GLU A 253 -11.15 13.68 -2.92
CA GLU A 253 -11.00 14.80 -1.97
C GLU A 253 -9.80 14.59 -1.04
N ILE A 254 -9.69 13.40 -0.42
CA ILE A 254 -8.56 13.05 0.45
C ILE A 254 -7.25 13.13 -0.33
N ASN A 255 -7.20 12.56 -1.54
CA ASN A 255 -6.00 12.63 -2.38
C ASN A 255 -5.58 14.08 -2.67
N ASN A 256 -6.53 14.98 -2.95
CA ASN A 256 -6.23 16.40 -3.19
C ASN A 256 -5.72 17.10 -1.91
N GLN A 257 -6.31 16.81 -0.74
CA GLN A 257 -5.84 17.35 0.54
C GLN A 257 -4.41 16.87 0.85
N LEU A 258 -4.14 15.58 0.68
CA LEU A 258 -2.80 15.01 0.87
C LEU A 258 -1.77 15.65 -0.06
N ARG A 259 -2.12 15.85 -1.35
CA ARG A 259 -1.24 16.54 -2.29
C ARG A 259 -0.90 17.95 -1.84
N THR A 260 -1.90 18.72 -1.40
CA THR A 260 -1.69 20.10 -0.94
C THR A 260 -0.75 20.14 0.27
N LEU A 261 -1.02 19.30 1.28
CA LEU A 261 -0.19 19.22 2.49
C LEU A 261 1.26 18.83 2.19
N LEU A 262 1.47 17.87 1.29
CA LEU A 262 2.80 17.41 0.91
C LEU A 262 3.53 18.43 0.03
N GLU A 263 2.82 19.12 -0.87
CA GLU A 263 3.38 20.24 -1.62
C GLU A 263 3.89 21.33 -0.67
N ASP A 264 3.13 21.67 0.37
CA ASP A 264 3.54 22.66 1.36
C ASP A 264 4.82 22.22 2.10
N ILE A 265 4.89 20.97 2.55
CA ILE A 265 6.09 20.41 3.21
C ILE A 265 7.31 20.46 2.27
N ILE A 266 7.14 20.03 1.01
CA ILE A 266 8.23 20.04 0.03
C ILE A 266 8.70 21.46 -0.24
N ASN A 267 7.78 22.40 -0.43
CA ASN A 267 8.10 23.81 -0.69
C ASN A 267 8.80 24.47 0.50
N GLN A 268 8.37 24.18 1.73
CA GLN A 268 9.03 24.66 2.95
C GLN A 268 10.46 24.13 3.07
N LYS A 269 10.64 22.81 2.87
CA LYS A 269 11.97 22.18 2.91
C LYS A 269 12.91 22.75 1.85
N GLN A 270 12.43 22.91 0.61
CA GLN A 270 13.23 23.52 -0.47
C GLN A 270 13.67 24.96 -0.14
N LYS A 271 12.78 25.77 0.46
CA LYS A 271 13.11 27.14 0.89
C LYS A 271 14.15 27.14 2.03
N ALA A 272 14.00 26.25 3.00
CA ALA A 272 14.92 26.15 4.14
C ALA A 272 16.34 25.73 3.69
N ILE A 273 16.45 24.74 2.81
CA ILE A 273 17.72 24.31 2.22
C ILE A 273 18.38 25.46 1.44
N LYS A 274 17.62 26.17 0.59
CA LYS A 274 18.14 27.32 -0.18
C LYS A 274 18.63 28.46 0.71
N ALA A 275 18.00 28.65 1.87
CA ALA A 275 18.37 29.68 2.85
C ALA A 275 19.50 29.24 3.79
N GLY A 276 20.04 28.02 3.67
CA GLY A 276 21.05 27.47 4.57
C GLY A 276 20.55 27.24 6.00
N LYS A 277 19.23 27.24 6.22
CA LYS A 277 18.59 27.07 7.54
C LYS A 277 18.39 25.61 7.93
N ASP A 278 18.60 24.71 7.00
CA ASP A 278 18.31 23.29 7.13
C ASP A 278 19.26 22.50 6.23
N SER A 279 19.74 21.37 6.72
CA SER A 279 20.64 20.51 5.96
C SER A 279 19.85 19.55 5.09
N ALA A 280 20.25 19.47 3.84
CA ALA A 280 19.68 18.53 2.88
C ALA A 280 20.13 17.08 3.13
N ASP A 281 20.94 16.82 4.16
CA ASP A 281 21.43 15.49 4.49
C ASP A 281 20.81 14.90 5.76
N ASP A 282 19.95 15.66 6.46
CA ASP A 282 19.45 15.29 7.79
C ASP A 282 18.20 14.40 7.75
N ASP A 283 17.40 14.49 6.69
CA ASP A 283 16.18 13.69 6.51
C ASP A 283 15.99 13.16 5.08
N LEU A 284 15.11 12.16 4.95
CA LEU A 284 14.82 11.47 3.69
C LEU A 284 14.41 12.45 2.58
N LEU A 285 13.53 13.41 2.88
CA LEU A 285 13.04 14.37 1.90
C LEU A 285 14.14 15.31 1.42
N GLY A 286 14.98 15.82 2.33
CA GLY A 286 16.14 16.65 1.99
C GLY A 286 17.10 15.91 1.06
N ILE A 287 17.43 14.66 1.40
CA ILE A 287 18.34 13.83 0.60
C ILE A 287 17.73 13.57 -0.79
N LEU A 288 16.44 13.21 -0.84
CA LEU A 288 15.71 12.97 -2.06
C LEU A 288 15.72 14.20 -2.97
N LEU A 289 15.42 15.38 -2.44
CA LEU A 289 15.40 16.64 -3.18
C LEU A 289 16.79 17.01 -3.69
N LYS A 290 17.84 16.81 -2.88
CA LYS A 290 19.24 17.06 -3.26
C LYS A 290 19.67 16.17 -4.42
N ILE A 291 19.43 14.86 -4.33
CA ILE A 291 19.78 13.89 -5.38
C ILE A 291 18.97 14.19 -6.65
N ASN A 292 17.67 14.48 -6.51
CA ASN A 292 16.84 14.79 -7.66
C ASN A 292 17.32 16.04 -8.41
N LEU A 293 17.68 17.11 -7.68
CA LEU A 293 18.26 18.32 -8.28
C LEU A 293 19.60 18.05 -8.96
N LYS A 294 20.44 17.18 -8.39
CA LYS A 294 21.72 16.78 -8.98
C LYS A 294 21.51 16.05 -10.31
N GLU A 295 20.63 15.05 -10.35
CA GLU A 295 20.32 14.30 -11.58
C GLU A 295 19.76 15.21 -12.69
N ILE A 296 18.91 16.19 -12.34
CA ILE A 296 18.39 17.17 -13.31
C ILE A 296 19.51 18.05 -13.89
N LYS A 297 20.49 18.47 -13.06
CA LYS A 297 21.59 19.34 -13.48
C LYS A 297 22.67 18.62 -14.28
N GLU A 298 23.07 17.42 -13.86
CA GLU A 298 24.21 16.71 -14.45
C GLU A 298 23.92 16.14 -15.84
N GLN A 299 22.67 15.85 -16.15
CA GLN A 299 22.30 15.16 -17.40
C GLN A 299 21.56 16.06 -18.41
N GLY A 300 21.42 17.37 -18.13
CA GLY A 300 20.87 18.37 -19.05
C GLY A 300 19.43 18.10 -19.54
N ASN A 301 18.74 17.14 -18.94
CA ASN A 301 17.45 16.65 -19.42
C ASN A 301 16.48 16.45 -18.24
N HIS A 302 15.46 17.31 -18.18
CA HIS A 302 14.38 17.23 -17.18
C HIS A 302 13.65 15.88 -17.16
N LYS A 303 13.79 15.03 -18.19
CA LYS A 303 13.18 13.69 -18.23
C LYS A 303 13.79 12.70 -17.23
N LEU A 304 15.00 12.96 -16.71
CA LEU A 304 15.75 12.01 -15.86
C LEU A 304 15.55 12.24 -14.35
N GLY A 305 15.09 13.40 -13.92
CA GLY A 305 14.65 13.66 -12.54
C GLY A 305 13.16 13.40 -12.30
N MET A 306 12.75 13.29 -11.04
CA MET A 306 11.34 13.24 -10.62
C MET A 306 10.69 14.62 -10.72
N SER A 307 9.45 14.66 -11.21
CA SER A 307 8.58 15.84 -11.08
C SER A 307 8.14 16.06 -9.64
N ILE A 308 7.60 17.23 -9.31
CA ILE A 308 7.04 17.50 -7.99
C ILE A 308 5.91 16.52 -7.63
N ASP A 309 5.06 16.21 -8.60
CA ASP A 309 4.00 15.19 -8.49
C ASP A 309 4.56 13.81 -8.14
N GLU A 310 5.68 13.45 -8.74
CA GLU A 310 6.35 12.18 -8.47
C GLU A 310 6.96 12.14 -7.07
N VAL A 311 7.56 13.25 -6.61
CA VAL A 311 8.06 13.37 -5.24
C VAL A 311 6.91 13.24 -4.23
N ILE A 312 5.77 13.88 -4.48
CA ILE A 312 4.58 13.76 -3.61
C ILE A 312 4.11 12.30 -3.50
N GLU A 313 4.08 11.56 -4.60
CA GLU A 313 3.69 10.14 -4.57
C GLU A 313 4.69 9.25 -3.81
N GLU A 314 5.99 9.58 -3.84
CA GLU A 314 6.98 8.93 -2.98
C GLU A 314 6.77 9.30 -1.51
N CYS A 315 6.53 10.57 -1.18
CA CYS A 315 6.23 11.01 0.18
C CYS A 315 4.99 10.31 0.76
N LYS A 316 3.91 10.18 -0.03
CA LYS A 316 2.72 9.39 0.36
C LYS A 316 3.11 7.95 0.69
N THR A 317 3.96 7.35 -0.13
CA THR A 317 4.43 5.97 0.06
C THR A 317 5.24 5.83 1.35
N PHE A 318 6.17 6.74 1.63
CA PHE A 318 6.99 6.67 2.84
C PHE A 318 6.19 6.90 4.12
N TYR A 319 5.29 7.89 4.14
CA TYR A 319 4.41 8.10 5.29
C TYR A 319 3.56 6.86 5.60
N PHE A 320 2.94 6.30 4.56
CA PHE A 320 2.04 5.16 4.72
C PHE A 320 2.80 3.90 5.14
N ALA A 321 3.85 3.54 4.40
CA ALA A 321 4.62 2.34 4.66
C ALA A 321 5.41 2.41 5.98
N GLY A 322 6.01 3.56 6.30
CA GLY A 322 6.81 3.71 7.52
C GLY A 322 5.98 3.59 8.80
N GLN A 323 4.74 4.06 8.79
CA GLN A 323 3.86 4.03 9.95
C GLN A 323 3.14 2.69 10.09
N GLU A 324 2.32 2.30 9.10
CA GLU A 324 1.33 1.23 9.28
C GLU A 324 1.98 -0.15 9.46
N SER A 325 3.04 -0.48 8.72
CA SER A 325 3.68 -1.78 8.88
C SER A 325 4.46 -1.87 10.19
N THR A 326 5.13 -0.79 10.58
CA THR A 326 5.99 -0.77 11.78
C THR A 326 5.15 -0.80 13.04
N SER A 327 4.03 -0.06 13.10
CA SER A 327 3.16 -0.06 14.28
C SER A 327 2.52 -1.42 14.50
N ASN A 328 2.08 -2.08 13.42
CA ASN A 328 1.55 -3.44 13.48
C ASN A 328 2.65 -4.44 13.91
N LEU A 329 3.86 -4.35 13.36
CA LEU A 329 4.98 -5.20 13.76
C LEU A 329 5.27 -5.06 15.26
N LEU A 330 5.44 -3.83 15.76
CA LEU A 330 5.70 -3.57 17.17
C LEU A 330 4.56 -4.05 18.07
N SER A 331 3.31 -3.88 17.64
CA SER A 331 2.13 -4.34 18.41
C SER A 331 2.16 -5.86 18.57
N TRP A 332 2.44 -6.60 17.50
CA TRP A 332 2.58 -8.06 17.55
C TRP A 332 3.82 -8.49 18.34
N THR A 333 4.94 -7.77 18.21
CA THR A 333 6.14 -8.04 19.01
C THR A 333 5.86 -7.90 20.50
N MET A 334 5.23 -6.80 20.95
CA MET A 334 4.88 -6.62 22.37
C MET A 334 3.91 -7.71 22.86
N LEU A 335 2.95 -8.10 22.02
CA LEU A 335 2.04 -9.20 22.35
C LEU A 335 2.77 -10.55 22.49
N LEU A 336 3.70 -10.85 21.58
CA LEU A 336 4.45 -12.10 21.61
C LEU A 336 5.41 -12.14 22.81
N LEU A 337 6.08 -11.03 23.12
CA LEU A 337 6.94 -10.92 24.30
C LEU A 337 6.14 -11.06 25.61
N SER A 338 4.90 -10.58 25.67
CA SER A 338 4.07 -10.69 26.88
C SER A 338 3.59 -12.13 27.15
N ILE A 339 3.44 -12.96 26.11
CA ILE A 339 3.06 -14.37 26.25
C ILE A 339 4.26 -15.33 26.28
N HIS A 340 5.46 -14.85 25.93
CA HIS A 340 6.71 -15.62 25.94
C HIS A 340 7.79 -14.93 26.80
N PRO A 341 7.61 -14.87 28.13
CA PRO A 341 8.50 -14.12 29.03
C PRO A 341 9.92 -14.69 29.17
N SER A 342 10.19 -15.88 28.62
CA SER A 342 11.49 -16.54 28.65
C SER A 342 12.33 -16.35 27.38
N TRP A 343 11.83 -15.57 26.40
CA TRP A 343 12.59 -15.17 25.22
C TRP A 343 13.64 -14.13 25.60
#